data_AF-A0A0C9TY92-F1
#
_entry.id   AF-A0A0C9TY92-F1
#
_cell.length_a   1.000
_cell.length_b   1.000
_cell.length_c   1.000
_cell.angle_alpha   90.00
_cell.angle_beta   90.00
_cell.angle_gamma   90.00
#
_symmetry.space_group_name_H-M   'P 1'
#
loop_
_entity.id
_entity.type
_entity.pdbx_description
1 polymer ?
#
loop_
_entity_poly.entity_id
_entity_poly.type
_entity_poly.pdbx_seq_one_letter_code
_entity_poly.pdbx_strand_id
1 'polypeptide(L)'
;TEEVFNVRPCLWQLKVAEALLKEDRDVLCVAGTGMGKTLTFWMPLLFRVDGIQVIVTPLNMLGKQNVASLGKAGIRAIAINSEMATPANFYVSC
;
A
#
# COMPACT_ATOMS: atom_id res chain seq x y z
N THR A 1 -4.89 -7.84 9.83
CA THR A 1 -5.58 -7.52 8.56
C THR A 1 -7.07 -7.66 8.65
N GLU A 2 -7.61 -8.68 9.32
CA GLU A 2 -9.07 -8.86 9.49
C GLU A 2 -9.71 -7.65 10.18
N GLU A 3 -9.11 -7.14 11.25
CA GLU A 3 -9.62 -5.95 11.95
C GLU A 3 -9.58 -4.66 11.12
N VAL A 4 -8.58 -4.52 10.24
CA VAL A 4 -8.31 -3.25 9.53
C VAL A 4 -8.87 -3.22 8.12
N PHE A 5 -8.79 -4.34 7.41
CA PHE A 5 -9.20 -4.48 6.01
C PHE A 5 -10.40 -5.42 5.83
N ASN A 6 -10.93 -6.03 6.90
CA ASN A 6 -12.01 -7.02 6.86
C ASN A 6 -11.71 -8.21 5.93
N VAL A 7 -10.43 -8.59 5.83
CA VAL A 7 -9.96 -9.69 4.97
C VAL A 7 -8.91 -10.54 5.69
N ARG A 8 -9.05 -11.87 5.58
CA ARG A 8 -8.04 -12.85 5.97
C ARG A 8 -7.12 -13.17 4.78
N PRO A 9 -5.79 -12.97 4.91
CA PRO A 9 -4.85 -13.28 3.84
C PRO A 9 -4.67 -14.80 3.72
N CYS A 10 -4.48 -15.28 2.50
CA CYS A 10 -4.08 -16.66 2.25
C CYS A 10 -2.56 -16.82 2.35
N LEU A 11 -2.09 -18.08 2.29
CA LEU A 11 -0.69 -18.43 2.57
C LEU A 11 0.32 -17.66 1.71
N TRP A 12 0.07 -17.50 0.40
CA TRP A 12 1.02 -16.82 -0.46
C TRP A 12 1.09 -15.31 -0.19
N GLN A 13 -0.04 -14.69 0.17
CA GLN A 13 -0.06 -13.28 0.55
C GLN A 13 0.78 -13.05 1.81
N LEU A 14 0.64 -13.94 2.80
CA LEU A 14 1.47 -13.91 4.02
C LEU A 14 2.96 -14.05 3.71
N LYS A 15 3.34 -14.98 2.82
CA LYS A 15 4.74 -15.14 2.40
C LYS A 15 5.32 -13.89 1.75
N VAL A 16 4.53 -13.20 0.92
CA VAL A 16 4.97 -11.93 0.32
C VAL A 16 5.11 -10.84 1.39
N ALA A 17 4.14 -10.71 2.29
CA ALA A 17 4.22 -9.73 3.38
C ALA A 17 5.42 -9.96 4.28
N GLU A 18 5.67 -11.22 4.67
CA GLU A 18 6.84 -11.60 5.47
C GLU A 18 8.15 -11.24 4.76
N ALA A 19 8.27 -11.53 3.46
CA ALA A 19 9.45 -11.18 2.69
C ALA A 19 9.66 -9.65 2.58
N LEU A 20 8.59 -8.89 2.38
CA LEU A 20 8.64 -7.43 2.38
C LEU A 20 9.04 -6.86 3.74
N LEU A 21 8.58 -7.48 4.83
CA LEU A 21 8.87 -7.05 6.20
C LEU A 21 10.32 -7.30 6.61
N LYS A 22 10.98 -8.33 6.06
CA LYS A 22 12.38 -8.67 6.37
C LYS A 22 13.40 -7.66 5.83
N GLU A 23 13.09 -6.98 4.73
CA GLU A 23 13.96 -5.97 4.09
C GLU A 23 15.38 -6.46 3.74
N ASP A 24 15.58 -7.75 3.56
CA ASP A 24 16.87 -8.37 3.26
C ASP A 24 17.05 -8.66 1.75
N ARG A 25 15.99 -8.46 0.96
CA ARG A 25 15.92 -8.82 -0.46
C ARG A 25 14.79 -8.11 -1.21
N ASP A 26 14.94 -8.04 -2.53
CA ASP A 26 13.86 -7.66 -3.42
C ASP A 26 12.86 -8.80 -3.63
N VAL A 27 11.58 -8.45 -3.82
CA VAL A 27 10.47 -9.41 -3.97
C VAL A 27 9.76 -9.20 -5.31
N LEU A 28 9.82 -10.21 -6.18
CA LEU A 28 8.99 -10.29 -7.38
C LEU A 28 7.77 -11.17 -7.11
N CYS A 29 6.58 -10.57 -7.02
CA CYS A 29 5.32 -11.29 -6.88
C CYS A 29 4.55 -11.31 -8.20
N VAL A 30 4.30 -12.49 -8.75
CA VAL A 30 3.45 -12.69 -9.93
C VAL A 30 2.13 -13.31 -9.48
N ALA A 31 1.05 -12.56 -9.63
CA ALA A 31 -0.31 -13.02 -9.31
C ALA A 31 -1.32 -12.43 -10.31
N GLY A 32 -2.28 -13.26 -10.70
CA GLY A 32 -3.35 -12.89 -11.62
C GLY A 32 -4.24 -11.76 -11.10
N THR A 33 -5.00 -11.16 -12.02
CA THR A 33 -6.06 -10.21 -11.66
C THR A 33 -7.14 -10.90 -10.81
N GLY A 34 -7.69 -10.18 -9.83
CA GLY A 34 -8.69 -10.74 -8.90
C GLY A 34 -8.12 -11.58 -7.76
N MET A 35 -6.84 -12.00 -7.81
CA MET A 35 -6.23 -12.84 -6.77
C MET A 35 -5.96 -12.11 -5.44
N GLY A 36 -6.21 -10.79 -5.36
CA GLY A 36 -6.01 -10.04 -4.12
C GLY A 36 -4.57 -9.60 -3.85
N LYS A 37 -3.73 -9.47 -4.89
CA LYS A 37 -2.35 -8.96 -4.76
C LYS A 37 -2.25 -7.58 -4.12
N THR A 38 -3.27 -6.74 -4.25
CA THR A 38 -3.30 -5.42 -3.62
C THR A 38 -3.15 -5.48 -2.10
N LEU A 39 -3.66 -6.53 -1.44
CA LEU A 39 -3.52 -6.69 0.00
C LEU A 39 -2.04 -6.80 0.43
N THR A 40 -1.17 -7.36 -0.41
CA THR A 40 0.26 -7.50 -0.10
C THR A 40 1.00 -6.17 -0.08
N PHE A 41 0.45 -5.11 -0.71
CA PHE A 41 0.98 -3.76 -0.60
C PHE A 41 0.67 -3.12 0.75
N TRP A 42 -0.44 -3.49 1.39
CA TRP A 42 -0.92 -2.82 2.61
C TRP A 42 -0.56 -3.54 3.89
N MET A 43 -0.40 -4.86 3.84
CA MET A 43 -0.02 -5.63 5.02
C MET A 43 1.24 -5.10 5.73
N PRO A 44 2.32 -4.69 5.04
CA PRO A 44 3.50 -4.17 5.71
C PRO A 44 3.23 -2.90 6.56
N LEU A 45 2.29 -2.05 6.15
CA LEU A 45 1.90 -0.84 6.89
C LEU A 45 1.37 -1.14 8.30
N LEU A 46 0.77 -2.33 8.51
CA LEU A 46 0.23 -2.71 9.82
C LEU A 46 1.32 -3.02 10.85
N PHE A 47 2.55 -3.27 10.40
CA PHE A 47 3.67 -3.64 11.28
C PHE A 47 4.74 -2.55 11.34
N ARG A 48 4.57 -1.45 10.60
CA ARG A 48 5.50 -0.32 10.54
C ARG A 48 4.79 0.97 10.90
N VAL A 49 4.72 1.25 12.20
CA VAL A 49 3.97 2.39 12.76
C VAL A 49 4.38 3.72 12.11
N ASP A 50 5.68 3.92 11.89
CA ASP A 50 6.24 5.13 11.25
C ASP A 50 6.68 4.90 9.79
N GLY A 51 6.30 3.76 9.22
CA GLY A 51 6.69 3.38 7.86
C GLY A 51 5.90 4.14 6.80
N ILE A 52 6.57 4.53 5.73
CA ILE A 52 5.94 5.10 4.53
C ILE A 52 6.01 4.08 3.39
N GLN A 53 4.88 3.83 2.74
CA GLN A 53 4.79 2.95 1.58
C GLN A 53 4.56 3.78 0.31
N VAL A 54 5.47 3.69 -0.65
CA VAL A 54 5.34 4.31 -1.96
C VAL A 54 4.91 3.26 -2.98
N ILE A 55 3.74 3.44 -3.58
CA ILE A 55 3.21 2.54 -4.62
C ILE A 55 3.11 3.30 -5.93
N VAL A 56 3.84 2.83 -6.93
CA VAL A 56 3.79 3.38 -8.30
C VAL A 56 2.70 2.64 -9.07
N THR A 57 1.71 3.37 -9.56
CA THR A 57 0.61 2.82 -10.37
C THR A 57 0.53 3.52 -11.72
N PRO A 58 0.22 2.80 -12.82
CA PRO A 58 0.16 3.40 -14.15
C PRO A 58 -1.08 4.29 -14.38
N LEU A 59 -2.11 4.19 -13.53
CA LEU A 59 -3.38 4.89 -13.72
C LEU A 59 -3.73 5.76 -12.52
N ASN A 60 -4.03 7.04 -12.76
CA ASN A 60 -4.48 7.99 -11.73
C ASN A 60 -5.72 7.50 -10.96
N MET A 61 -6.61 6.77 -11.63
CA MET A 61 -7.80 6.20 -11.01
C MET A 61 -7.47 5.16 -9.93
N LEU A 62 -6.41 4.36 -10.12
CA LEU A 62 -5.95 3.39 -9.12
C LEU A 62 -5.43 4.10 -7.88
N GLY A 63 -4.68 5.20 -8.05
CA GLY A 63 -4.25 6.04 -6.93
C GLY A 63 -5.44 6.54 -6.08
N LYS A 64 -6.48 7.07 -6.72
CA LYS A 64 -7.71 7.51 -6.04
C LYS A 64 -8.42 6.36 -5.30
N GLN A 65 -8.53 5.18 -5.93
CA GLN A 65 -9.13 3.99 -5.31
C GLN A 65 -8.33 3.49 -4.11
N ASN A 66 -6.99 3.53 -4.19
CA ASN A 66 -6.12 3.15 -3.09
C ASN A 66 -6.28 4.09 -1.89
N VAL A 67 -6.28 5.41 -2.12
CA VAL A 67 -6.50 6.41 -1.06
C VAL A 67 -7.86 6.19 -0.39
N ALA A 68 -8.92 6.00 -1.16
CA ALA A 68 -10.24 5.74 -0.60
C ALA A 68 -10.30 4.45 0.23
N SER A 69 -9.61 3.39 -0.22
CA SER A 69 -9.56 2.10 0.48
C SER A 69 -8.77 2.19 1.79
N LEU A 70 -7.63 2.87 1.77
CA LEU A 70 -6.81 3.12 2.96
C LEU A 70 -7.52 4.05 3.96
N GLY A 71 -8.25 5.07 3.46
CA GLY A 71 -9.07 5.93 4.30
C GLY A 71 -10.16 5.18 5.07
N LYS A 72 -10.83 4.20 4.43
CA LYS A 72 -11.78 3.31 5.12
C LYS A 72 -11.12 2.45 6.21
N ALA A 73 -9.84 2.17 6.06
CA ALA A 73 -9.02 1.43 7.02
C ALA A 73 -8.38 2.34 8.09
N GLY A 74 -8.67 3.64 8.10
CA GLY A 74 -8.07 4.61 9.02
C GLY A 74 -6.60 4.94 8.72
N ILE A 75 -6.08 4.53 7.56
CA ILE A 75 -4.68 4.76 7.16
C ILE A 75 -4.62 6.00 6.27
N ARG A 76 -3.78 6.97 6.65
CA ARG A 76 -3.55 8.18 5.86
C ARG A 76 -2.79 7.84 4.58
N ALA A 77 -3.28 8.32 3.45
CA ALA A 77 -2.65 8.15 2.14
C ALA A 77 -2.93 9.35 1.25
N ILE A 78 -2.02 9.62 0.32
CA ILE A 78 -2.16 10.63 -0.72
C ILE A 78 -1.80 10.03 -2.07
N ALA A 79 -2.56 10.39 -3.11
CA ALA A 79 -2.23 10.05 -4.49
C ALA A 79 -1.53 11.24 -5.14
N ILE A 80 -0.31 11.02 -5.62
CA ILE A 80 0.49 12.03 -6.32
C ILE A 80 0.43 11.73 -7.82
N ASN A 81 0.06 12.74 -8.61
CA ASN A 81 0.04 12.72 -10.06
C ASN A 81 0.50 14.09 -10.61
N SER A 82 0.47 14.29 -11.93
CA SER A 82 0.92 15.53 -12.56
C SER A 82 0.24 16.80 -12.06
N GLU A 83 -1.01 16.72 -11.58
CA GLU A 83 -1.75 17.87 -11.05
C GLU A 83 -1.43 18.12 -9.58
N MET A 84 -1.18 17.06 -8.81
CA MET A 84 -0.96 17.12 -7.36
C MET A 84 0.52 17.19 -6.96
N ALA A 85 1.46 17.04 -7.89
CA ALA A 85 2.90 17.08 -7.63
C ALA A 85 3.40 18.52 -7.41
N THR A 86 2.93 19.15 -6.34
CA THR A 86 3.30 20.51 -5.93
C THR A 86 4.14 20.48 -4.65
N PRO A 87 5.02 21.47 -4.43
CA PRO A 87 5.82 21.58 -3.20
C PRO A 87 5.01 21.39 -1.90
N ALA A 88 3.78 21.92 -1.85
CA ALA A 88 2.92 21.81 -0.68
C ALA A 88 2.63 20.36 -0.24
N ASN A 89 2.70 19.38 -1.16
CA ASN A 89 2.48 17.96 -0.84
C ASN A 89 3.77 17.21 -0.48
N PHE A 90 4.94 17.85 -0.55
CA PHE A 90 6.24 17.24 -0.25
C PHE A 90 6.99 17.91 0.91
N TYR A 91 6.61 19.14 1.29
CA TYR A 91 7.21 19.85 2.41
C TYR A 91 6.25 19.91 3.60
N VAL A 92 6.78 19.65 4.79
CA VAL A 92 6.09 19.94 6.05
C VAL A 92 6.44 21.37 6.43
N SER A 93 5.45 22.22 6.62
CA SER A 93 5.67 23.54 7.22
C SER A 93 6.04 23.35 8.69
N CYS A 94 7.31 23.55 9.01
CA CYS A 94 7.81 23.61 10.38
C CYS A 94 7.32 24.88 11.09
#